data_AF-A0A1F5IWH0-F1
#
_entry.id   AF-A0A1F5IWH0-F1
#
_cell.length_a   1.000
_cell.length_b   1.000
_cell.length_c   1.000
_cell.angle_alpha   90.00
_cell.angle_beta   90.00
_cell.angle_gamma   90.00
#
_symmetry.space_group_name_H-M   'P 1'
#
loop_
_entity.id
_entity.type
_entity.pdbx_description
1 polymer ?
#
loop_
_entity_poly.entity_id
_entity_poly.type
_entity_poly.pdbx_seq_one_letter_code
_entity_poly.pdbx_strand_id
1 'polypeptide(L)'
;MVLASDADGPRSIVKAPWGIVMDFRDSKKRVGEIERGILKLLSLSRDEMSTLGGEASAASLQYIWKKCAELHAEALREAVMLAAANGNNAG
;
A
#
# COMPACT_ATOMS: atom_id res chain seq x y z
N MET A 1 -5.65 -12.42 -1.01
CA MET A 1 -6.46 -11.18 -1.08
C MET A 1 -6.46 -10.49 0.28
N VAL A 2 -6.42 -9.17 0.32
CA VAL A 2 -6.51 -8.36 1.55
C VAL A 2 -7.81 -7.56 1.54
N LEU A 3 -8.51 -7.50 2.68
CA LEU A 3 -9.63 -6.59 2.90
C LEU A 3 -9.18 -5.49 3.86
N ALA A 4 -9.31 -4.24 3.46
CA ALA A 4 -8.91 -3.11 4.30
C ALA A 4 -9.88 -1.94 4.18
N SER A 5 -9.92 -1.10 5.21
CA SER A 5 -10.61 0.19 5.16
C SER A 5 -9.85 1.20 4.29
N ASP A 6 -10.55 2.22 3.82
CA ASP A 6 -9.97 3.38 3.14
C ASP A 6 -9.37 4.42 4.11
N ALA A 7 -9.21 4.06 5.39
CA ALA A 7 -8.51 4.87 6.38
C ALA A 7 -7.05 5.11 5.96
N ASP A 8 -6.41 6.12 6.57
CA ASP A 8 -5.05 6.49 6.21
C ASP A 8 -4.08 5.33 6.48
N GLY A 9 -3.14 5.11 5.55
CA GLY A 9 -2.28 3.93 5.51
C GLY A 9 -2.75 2.92 4.45
N PRO A 10 -3.76 2.08 4.70
CA PRO A 10 -4.18 1.07 3.73
C PRO A 10 -4.57 1.62 2.36
N ARG A 11 -5.16 2.83 2.30
CA ARG A 11 -5.52 3.48 1.03
C ARG A 11 -4.36 3.64 0.04
N SER A 12 -3.13 3.87 0.51
CA SER A 12 -1.97 4.05 -0.38
C SER A 12 -1.35 2.72 -0.81
N ILE A 13 -1.64 1.64 -0.08
CA ILE A 13 -0.99 0.34 -0.22
C ILE A 13 -1.90 -0.66 -0.93
N VAL A 14 -3.11 -0.87 -0.40
CA VAL A 14 -4.06 -1.91 -0.81
C VAL A 14 -4.77 -1.51 -2.09
N LYS A 15 -4.62 -2.32 -3.15
CA LYS A 15 -5.16 -2.04 -4.49
C LYS A 15 -5.67 -3.30 -5.16
N ALA A 16 -6.58 -3.13 -6.13
CA ALA A 16 -6.91 -4.20 -7.05
C ALA A 16 -5.64 -4.65 -7.84
N PRO A 17 -5.56 -5.93 -8.25
CA PRO A 17 -6.52 -7.02 -8.03
C PRO A 17 -6.46 -7.65 -6.61
N TRP A 18 -5.35 -7.51 -5.89
CA TRP A 18 -5.04 -8.30 -4.70
C TRP A 18 -5.67 -7.78 -3.40
N GLY A 19 -6.33 -6.64 -3.44
CA GLY A 19 -6.94 -5.99 -2.29
C GLY A 19 -8.27 -5.31 -2.60
N ILE A 20 -9.17 -5.33 -1.62
CA ILE A 20 -10.43 -4.58 -1.63
C ILE A 20 -10.34 -3.48 -0.58
N VAL A 21 -10.58 -2.25 -1.00
CA VAL A 21 -10.64 -1.07 -0.12
C VAL A 21 -12.09 -0.69 0.11
N MET A 22 -12.50 -0.64 1.36
CA MET A 22 -13.87 -0.35 1.79
C MET A 22 -13.97 1.05 2.38
N ASP A 23 -15.07 1.77 2.10
CA ASP A 23 -15.36 3.04 2.77
C ASP A 23 -15.58 2.80 4.27
N PHE A 24 -14.70 3.40 5.08
CA PHE A 24 -14.77 3.34 6.54
C PHE A 24 -15.18 4.68 7.15
N ARG A 25 -15.12 5.76 6.39
CA ARG A 25 -15.40 7.13 6.85
C ARG A 25 -16.89 7.33 7.05
N ASP A 26 -17.74 6.73 6.22
CA ASP A 26 -19.19 6.76 6.40
C ASP A 26 -19.65 5.71 7.44
N SER A 27 -19.94 6.17 8.67
CA SER A 27 -20.39 5.31 9.77
C SER A 27 -21.71 4.61 9.48
N LYS A 28 -22.58 5.18 8.63
CA LYS A 28 -23.87 4.57 8.26
C LYS A 28 -23.70 3.41 7.29
N LYS A 29 -22.65 3.44 6.45
CA LYS A 29 -22.38 2.40 5.45
C LYS A 29 -21.40 1.34 5.91
N ARG A 30 -20.54 1.66 6.90
CA ARG A 30 -19.42 0.83 7.36
C ARG A 30 -19.77 -0.65 7.55
N VAL A 31 -20.86 -0.96 8.27
CA VAL A 31 -21.24 -2.35 8.56
C VAL A 31 -21.58 -3.09 7.26
N GLY A 32 -22.33 -2.46 6.36
CA GLY A 32 -22.66 -3.05 5.06
C GLY A 32 -21.44 -3.19 4.16
N GLU A 33 -20.47 -2.27 4.20
CA GLU A 33 -19.21 -2.42 3.44
C GLU A 33 -18.40 -3.62 3.95
N ILE A 34 -18.26 -3.75 5.28
CA ILE A 34 -17.58 -4.89 5.91
C ILE A 34 -18.25 -6.21 5.53
N GLU A 35 -19.58 -6.28 5.63
CA GLU A 35 -20.34 -7.46 5.25
C GLU A 35 -20.10 -7.82 3.78
N ARG A 36 -20.22 -6.86 2.85
CA ARG A 36 -19.95 -7.10 1.43
C ARG A 36 -18.54 -7.60 1.18
N GLY A 37 -17.54 -7.03 1.85
CA GLY A 37 -16.14 -7.46 1.74
C GLY A 37 -15.92 -8.89 2.24
N ILE A 38 -16.51 -9.24 3.38
CA ILE A 38 -16.44 -10.60 3.94
C ILE A 38 -17.15 -11.60 3.04
N LEU A 39 -18.38 -11.29 2.59
CA LEU A 39 -19.12 -12.17 1.67
C LEU A 39 -18.37 -12.38 0.35
N LYS A 40 -17.71 -11.34 -0.17
CA LYS A 40 -16.87 -11.48 -1.36
C LYS A 40 -15.70 -12.43 -1.11
N LEU A 41 -15.01 -12.33 0.02
CA LEU A 41 -13.93 -13.26 0.39
C LEU A 41 -14.44 -14.70 0.50
N LEU A 42 -15.59 -14.91 1.14
CA LEU A 42 -16.20 -16.22 1.31
C LEU A 42 -16.69 -16.82 -0.02
N SER A 43 -17.00 -15.98 -1.01
CA SER A 43 -17.42 -16.42 -2.34
C SER A 43 -16.27 -16.90 -3.24
N LEU A 44 -15.01 -16.66 -2.86
CA LEU A 44 -13.87 -17.05 -3.67
C LEU A 44 -13.63 -18.56 -3.59
N SER A 45 -13.34 -19.16 -4.73
CA SER A 45 -12.77 -20.51 -4.79
C SER A 45 -11.37 -20.55 -4.18
N ARG A 46 -10.90 -21.75 -3.86
CA ARG A 46 -9.54 -21.98 -3.36
C ARG A 46 -8.46 -21.46 -4.33
N ASP A 47 -8.69 -21.63 -5.63
CA ASP A 47 -7.73 -21.22 -6.67
C ASP A 47 -7.68 -19.70 -6.80
N GLU A 48 -8.84 -19.03 -6.80
CA GLU A 48 -8.90 -17.56 -6.77
C GLU A 48 -8.23 -17.01 -5.50
N MET A 49 -8.49 -17.64 -4.34
CA MET A 49 -7.89 -17.21 -3.08
C MET A 49 -6.37 -17.39 -3.07
N SER A 50 -5.87 -18.49 -3.64
CA SER A 50 -4.44 -18.74 -3.84
C SER A 50 -3.80 -17.69 -4.75
N THR A 51 -4.39 -17.44 -5.93
CA THR A 51 -3.90 -16.45 -6.90
C THR A 51 -3.83 -15.06 -6.28
N LEU A 52 -4.94 -14.58 -5.71
CA LEU A 52 -4.99 -13.25 -5.08
C LEU A 52 -4.13 -13.17 -3.82
N GLY A 53 -3.87 -14.30 -3.15
CA GLY A 53 -2.93 -14.40 -2.03
C GLY A 53 -1.48 -14.26 -2.49
N GLY A 54 -1.13 -14.91 -3.60
CA GLY A 54 0.17 -14.77 -4.25
C GLY A 54 0.44 -13.35 -4.72
N GLU A 55 -0.55 -12.71 -5.36
CA GLU A 55 -0.44 -11.31 -5.79
C GLU A 55 -0.25 -10.35 -4.60
N ALA A 56 -1.01 -10.53 -3.51
CA ALA A 56 -0.83 -9.74 -2.29
C ALA A 56 0.57 -9.93 -1.69
N SER A 57 1.06 -11.17 -1.68
CA SER A 57 2.41 -11.50 -1.20
C SER A 57 3.49 -10.84 -2.05
N ALA A 58 3.36 -10.91 -3.38
CA ALA A 58 4.27 -10.24 -4.31
C ALA A 58 4.25 -8.71 -4.13
N ALA A 59 3.07 -8.11 -3.97
CA ALA A 59 2.93 -6.68 -3.71
C ALA A 59 3.60 -6.26 -2.39
N SER A 60 3.50 -7.09 -1.34
CA SER A 60 4.10 -6.81 -0.04
C SER A 60 5.63 -6.64 -0.08
N LEU A 61 6.31 -7.26 -1.06
CA LEU A 61 7.76 -7.14 -1.23
C LEU A 61 8.21 -5.71 -1.57
N GLN A 62 7.29 -4.87 -2.06
CA GLN A 62 7.56 -3.45 -2.29
C GLN A 62 7.54 -2.62 -0.98
N TYR A 63 6.91 -3.14 0.07
CA TYR A 63 6.69 -2.47 1.34
C TYR A 63 7.55 -3.05 2.47
N ILE A 64 8.85 -3.24 2.20
CA ILE A 64 9.81 -3.78 3.17
C ILE A 64 10.70 -2.68 3.76
N TRP A 65 11.03 -2.80 5.05
CA TRP A 65 11.87 -1.83 5.77
C TRP A 65 13.21 -1.58 5.11
N LYS A 66 13.83 -2.62 4.56
CA LYS A 66 15.11 -2.51 3.83
C LYS A 66 14.98 -1.54 2.64
N LYS A 67 13.96 -1.72 1.80
CA LYS A 67 13.76 -0.89 0.61
C LYS A 67 13.43 0.56 0.99
N CYS A 68 12.63 0.74 2.04
CA CYS A 68 12.35 2.05 2.62
C CYS A 68 13.64 2.76 3.07
N ALA A 69 14.50 2.05 3.83
CA ALA A 69 15.77 2.59 4.29
C ALA A 69 16.72 2.95 3.12
N GLU A 70 16.80 2.11 2.09
CA GLU A 70 17.59 2.37 0.88
C GLU A 70 17.14 3.65 0.17
N LEU A 71 15.83 3.82 -0.05
CA LEU A 71 15.25 5.01 -0.70
C LEU A 71 15.52 6.29 0.11
N HIS A 72 15.36 6.23 1.44
CA HIS A 72 15.68 7.37 2.30
C HIS A 72 17.18 7.71 2.26
N ALA A 73 18.06 6.71 2.28
CA ALA A 73 19.50 6.93 2.22
C ALA A 73 19.96 7.52 0.89
N GLU A 74 19.31 7.15 -0.22
CA GLU A 74 19.56 7.73 -1.55
C GLU A 74 19.08 9.18 -1.64
N ALA A 75 17.84 9.46 -1.23
CA ALA A 75 17.28 10.81 -1.23
C ALA A 75 18.12 11.79 -0.37
N LEU A 76 18.64 11.33 0.77
CA LEU A 76 19.54 12.13 1.60
C LEU A 76 20.87 12.44 0.90
N ARG A 77 21.44 11.47 0.15
CA ARG A 77 22.68 11.71 -0.62
C ARG A 77 22.45 12.72 -1.74
N GLU A 78 21.34 12.61 -2.46
CA GLU A 78 20.96 13.56 -3.51
C GLU A 78 20.78 14.98 -2.95
N ALA A 79 20.09 15.11 -1.81
CA ALA A 79 19.90 16.40 -1.15
C ALA A 79 21.23 17.07 -0.77
N VAL A 80 22.20 16.28 -0.27
CA VAL A 80 23.55 16.77 0.05
C VAL A 80 24.28 17.25 -1.21
N MET A 81 24.21 16.49 -2.31
CA MET A 81 24.85 16.85 -3.58
C MET A 81 24.25 18.12 -4.18
N LEU A 82 22.92 18.26 -4.17
CA LEU A 82 22.23 19.46 -4.64
C LEU A 82 22.58 20.70 -3.79
N ALA A 83 22.65 20.54 -2.46
CA ALA A 83 23.07 21.62 -1.57
C ALA A 83 24.50 22.07 -1.85
N ALA A 84 25.43 21.13 -2.10
CA ALA A 84 26.82 21.44 -2.44
C ALA A 84 26.95 22.14 -3.81
N ALA A 85 26.19 21.71 -4.81
CA ALA A 85 26.17 22.34 -6.13
C ALA A 85 25.64 23.79 -6.09
N ASN A 86 24.63 24.05 -5.27
CA ASN A 86 24.07 25.41 -5.10
C ASN A 86 24.97 26.31 -4.25
N GLY A 87 25.76 25.76 -3.32
CA GLY A 87 26.74 26.51 -2.53
C GLY A 87 27.95 27.01 -3.33
N ASN A 88 28.30 26.34 -4.45
CA ASN A 88 29.42 26.72 -5.31
C ASN A 88 29.11 27.85 -6.32
N ASN A 89 27.85 28.29 -6.44
CA ASN A 89 27.45 29.40 -7.33
C ASN A 89 27.37 30.77 -6.61
N ALA A 90 27.82 30.83 -5.34
CA ALA A 90 27.77 32.05 -4.52
C ALA A 90 29.17 32.65 -4.23
N GLY A 91 30.22 32.21 -4.94
CA GLY A 91 31.60 32.68 -4.81
C GLY A 91 32.09 33.42 -6.05
#